data_AF-A0A5C7F060-F1
#
_entry.id   AF-A0A5C7F060-F1
#
_cell.length_a   1.000
_cell.length_b   1.000
_cell.length_c   1.000
_cell.angle_alpha   90.00
_cell.angle_beta   90.00
_cell.angle_gamma   90.00
#
_symmetry.space_group_name_H-M   'P 1'
#
loop_
_entity.id
_entity.type
_entity.pdbx_description
1 polymer ?
#
loop_
_entity_poly.entity_id
_entity_poly.type
_entity_poly.pdbx_seq_one_letter_code
_entity_poly.pdbx_strand_id
1 'polypeptide(L)'
;MGDQTPPTPFPWEPQPQEVAGTYRFDGRFVATATVINDLGNDVVRALYFIAQRLVQEDDGIDYILAFKHRETGKVVWMIDQLNDDMKTSESKEWVEEYNTCTLCYPSER
;
A
#
# COMPACT_ATOMS: atom_id res chain seq x y z
N MET A 1 -3.03 -6.70 40.27
CA MET A 1 -2.15 -6.40 39.13
C MET A 1 -2.83 -6.96 37.90
N GLY A 2 -3.42 -6.09 37.08
CA GLY A 2 -4.01 -6.52 35.80
C GLY A 2 -2.87 -6.64 34.80
N ASP A 3 -2.67 -7.85 34.28
CA ASP A 3 -1.79 -8.11 33.15
C ASP A 3 -2.34 -7.32 31.95
N GLN A 4 -1.75 -6.17 31.67
CA GLN A 4 -1.98 -5.46 30.42
C GLN A 4 -1.01 -6.06 29.42
N THR A 5 -1.47 -7.10 28.71
CA THR A 5 -0.79 -7.55 27.50
C THR A 5 -0.64 -6.34 26.58
N PRO A 6 0.58 -6.00 26.12
CA PRO A 6 0.75 -4.90 25.19
C PRO A 6 -0.12 -5.16 23.94
N PRO A 7 -0.69 -4.10 23.32
CA PRO A 7 -1.46 -4.29 22.10
C PRO A 7 -0.61 -5.04 21.09
N THR A 8 -1.14 -6.15 20.56
CA THR A 8 -0.45 -6.92 19.53
C THR A 8 -0.07 -5.97 18.40
N PRO A 9 1.21 -5.93 17.98
CA PRO A 9 1.61 -5.08 16.87
C PRO A 9 0.78 -5.41 15.62
N PHE A 10 0.53 -4.40 14.78
CA PHE A 10 -0.22 -4.56 13.55
C PHE A 10 0.33 -5.76 12.75
N PRO A 11 -0.50 -6.75 12.37
CA PRO A 11 -0.02 -8.08 11.97
C PRO A 11 0.47 -8.14 10.52
N TRP A 12 0.41 -7.05 9.77
CA TRP A 12 0.87 -6.97 8.39
C TRP A 12 2.20 -6.26 8.30
N GLU A 13 3.16 -6.92 7.68
CA GLU A 13 4.53 -6.44 7.57
C GLU A 13 4.87 -6.11 6.11
N PRO A 14 5.40 -4.91 5.83
CA PRO A 14 5.90 -4.60 4.49
C PRO A 14 7.05 -5.55 4.16
N GLN A 15 7.06 -6.03 2.93
CA GLN A 15 8.15 -6.87 2.42
C GLN A 15 9.24 -5.99 1.80
N PRO A 16 10.50 -6.47 1.79
CA PRO A 16 11.59 -5.76 1.12
C PRO A 16 11.24 -5.42 -0.33
N GLN A 17 11.62 -4.23 -0.76
CA GLN A 17 11.48 -3.80 -2.16
C GLN A 17 12.48 -4.56 -3.03
N GLU A 18 12.07 -4.95 -4.25
CA GLU A 18 12.97 -5.62 -5.19
C GLU A 18 13.85 -4.62 -5.93
N VAL A 19 13.32 -3.43 -6.22
CA VAL A 19 14.03 -2.33 -6.86
C VAL A 19 13.77 -1.00 -6.16
N ALA A 20 14.69 -0.06 -6.30
CA ALA A 20 14.42 1.34 -5.95
C ALA A 20 13.43 1.93 -6.97
N GLY A 21 12.64 2.91 -6.55
CA GLY A 21 11.68 3.57 -7.43
C GLY A 21 11.32 4.97 -6.97
N THR A 22 10.59 5.67 -7.82
CA THR A 22 10.14 7.06 -7.61
C THR A 22 8.61 7.13 -7.48
N TYR A 23 8.00 6.01 -7.05
CA TYR A 23 6.56 5.92 -6.79
C TYR A 23 6.24 6.45 -5.39
N ARG A 24 5.11 7.14 -5.29
CA ARG A 24 4.77 7.96 -4.11
C ARG A 24 3.54 7.47 -3.36
N PHE A 25 2.73 6.63 -3.99
CA PHE A 25 1.47 6.10 -3.46
C PHE A 25 0.51 7.24 -3.03
N ASP A 26 0.63 8.41 -3.64
CA ASP A 26 -0.04 9.67 -3.26
C ASP A 26 -1.31 9.95 -4.09
N GLY A 27 -1.61 9.08 -5.05
CA GLY A 27 -2.81 9.16 -5.86
C GLY A 27 -4.09 8.83 -5.09
N ARG A 28 -5.20 8.80 -5.81
CA ARG A 28 -6.48 8.34 -5.27
C ARG A 28 -6.34 6.90 -4.80
N PHE A 29 -6.50 6.69 -3.50
CA PHE A 29 -6.44 5.37 -2.90
C PHE A 29 -7.73 4.59 -3.16
N VAL A 30 -7.59 3.38 -3.70
CA VAL A 30 -8.68 2.44 -3.93
C VAL A 30 -8.28 1.06 -3.44
N ALA A 31 -9.25 0.27 -2.99
CA ALA A 31 -9.03 -1.12 -2.60
C ALA A 31 -10.10 -2.00 -3.26
N THR A 32 -9.73 -3.24 -3.62
CA THR A 32 -10.70 -4.16 -4.20
C THR A 32 -11.77 -4.54 -3.18
N ALA A 33 -12.98 -4.85 -3.65
CA ALA A 33 -14.08 -5.22 -2.76
C ALA A 33 -13.72 -6.43 -1.89
N THR A 34 -12.99 -7.41 -2.44
CA THR A 34 -12.49 -8.59 -1.72
C THR A 34 -11.59 -8.19 -0.55
N VAL A 35 -10.63 -7.28 -0.78
CA VAL A 35 -9.74 -6.75 0.27
C VAL A 35 -10.53 -6.01 1.35
N ILE A 36 -11.47 -5.14 0.96
CA ILE A 36 -12.30 -4.39 1.91
C ILE A 36 -13.13 -5.35 2.78
N ASN A 37 -13.74 -6.36 2.17
CA ASN A 37 -14.58 -7.33 2.86
C ASN A 37 -13.78 -8.24 3.81
N ASP A 38 -12.59 -8.66 3.40
CA ASP A 38 -11.77 -9.59 4.18
C ASP A 38 -10.99 -8.91 5.31
N LEU A 39 -10.44 -7.71 5.07
CA LEU A 39 -9.57 -7.02 6.02
C LEU A 39 -10.30 -5.94 6.83
N GLY A 40 -11.36 -5.35 6.27
CA GLY A 40 -12.04 -4.20 6.85
C GLY A 40 -11.31 -2.87 6.62
N ASN A 41 -12.07 -1.78 6.69
CA ASN A 41 -11.57 -0.43 6.38
C ASN A 41 -10.41 0.03 7.27
N ASP A 42 -10.41 -0.34 8.56
CA ASP A 42 -9.36 0.09 9.49
C ASP A 42 -7.98 -0.49 9.11
N VAL A 43 -7.95 -1.77 8.75
CA VAL A 43 -6.72 -2.46 8.31
C VAL A 43 -6.27 -1.91 6.97
N VAL A 44 -7.19 -1.73 6.02
CA VAL A 44 -6.91 -1.13 4.70
C VAL A 44 -6.29 0.26 4.84
N ARG A 45 -6.83 1.08 5.76
CA ARG A 45 -6.30 2.42 6.03
C ARG A 45 -4.93 2.38 6.71
N ALA A 46 -4.72 1.45 7.64
CA ALA A 46 -3.42 1.27 8.29
C ALA A 46 -2.33 0.88 7.28
N LEU A 47 -2.64 -0.01 6.33
CA LEU A 47 -1.71 -0.38 5.24
C LEU A 47 -1.33 0.83 4.38
N TYR A 48 -2.31 1.67 4.03
CA TYR A 48 -2.03 2.92 3.30
C TYR A 48 -1.09 3.86 4.05
N PHE A 49 -1.30 4.05 5.36
CA PHE A 49 -0.41 4.90 6.16
C PHE A 49 1.00 4.32 6.30
N ILE A 50 1.15 2.99 6.36
CA ILE A 50 2.47 2.36 6.35
C ILE A 50 3.16 2.62 5.02
N ALA A 51 2.47 2.45 3.89
CA ALA A 51 3.03 2.76 2.57
C ALA A 51 3.49 4.21 2.45
N GLN A 52 2.65 5.16 2.88
CA GLN A 52 3.00 6.59 2.90
C GLN A 52 4.23 6.89 3.76
N ARG A 53 4.37 6.22 4.91
CA ARG A 53 5.55 6.36 5.76
C ARG A 53 6.81 5.85 5.08
N LEU A 54 6.75 4.68 4.44
CA LEU A 54 7.90 4.09 3.73
C LEU A 54 8.36 4.99 2.58
N VAL A 55 7.42 5.52 1.80
CA VAL A 55 7.72 6.50 0.74
C VAL A 55 8.46 7.72 1.29
N GLN A 56 8.07 8.22 2.47
CA GLN A 56 8.74 9.37 3.10
C GLN A 56 10.13 9.03 3.64
N GLU A 57 10.32 7.80 4.14
CA GLU A 57 11.61 7.33 4.67
C GLU A 57 12.63 7.10 3.54
N ASP A 58 12.18 6.59 2.39
CA ASP A 58 13.05 6.18 1.27
C ASP A 58 13.09 7.19 0.10
N ASP A 59 12.35 8.30 0.18
CA ASP A 59 12.16 9.29 -0.90
C ASP A 59 11.65 8.67 -2.21
N GLY A 60 10.67 7.78 -2.07
CA GLY A 60 10.11 6.97 -3.16
C GLY A 60 10.48 5.51 -3.04
N ILE A 61 9.59 4.64 -3.50
CA ILE A 61 9.77 3.19 -3.47
C ILE A 61 9.35 2.55 -4.80
N ASP A 62 9.41 1.23 -4.87
CA ASP A 62 8.96 0.44 -6.02
C ASP A 62 7.46 0.67 -6.30
N TYR A 63 7.01 0.40 -7.53
CA TYR A 63 5.60 0.55 -7.90
C TYR A 63 4.69 -0.47 -7.19
N ILE A 64 5.26 -1.56 -6.65
CA ILE A 64 4.56 -2.57 -5.85
C ILE A 64 5.16 -2.63 -4.45
N LEU A 65 4.31 -2.43 -3.44
CA LEU A 65 4.60 -2.72 -2.05
C LEU A 65 3.77 -3.93 -1.59
N ALA A 66 4.44 -5.05 -1.32
CA ALA A 66 3.79 -6.23 -0.77
C ALA A 66 3.72 -6.17 0.75
N PHE A 67 2.57 -6.56 1.31
CA PHE A 67 2.40 -6.78 2.74
C PHE A 67 2.09 -8.24 3.01
N LYS A 68 2.78 -8.83 3.99
CA LYS A 68 2.55 -10.21 4.41
C LYS A 68 2.00 -10.23 5.83
N HIS A 69 0.91 -10.96 6.04
CA HIS A 69 0.37 -11.20 7.37
C HIS A 69 1.28 -12.17 8.12
N ARG A 70 1.79 -11.76 9.28
CA ARG A 70 2.78 -12.51 10.07
C ARG A 70 2.33 -13.94 10.40
N GLU A 71 1.09 -14.11 10.84
CA GLU A 71 0.58 -15.42 11.29
C GLU A 71 0.04 -16.29 10.15
N THR A 72 -0.77 -15.73 9.26
CA THR A 72 -1.47 -16.49 8.21
C THR A 72 -0.65 -16.65 6.93
N GLY A 73 0.40 -15.85 6.74
CA GLY A 73 1.19 -15.80 5.51
C GLY A 73 0.45 -15.20 4.31
N LYS A 74 -0.79 -14.71 4.48
CA LYS A 74 -1.54 -14.02 3.43
C LYS A 74 -0.77 -12.81 2.92
N VAL A 75 -0.88 -12.54 1.63
CA VAL A 75 -0.21 -11.41 0.97
C VAL A 75 -1.24 -10.51 0.32
N VAL A 76 -1.08 -9.21 0.47
CA VAL A 76 -1.77 -8.18 -0.31
C VAL A 76 -0.72 -7.29 -0.98
N TRP A 77 -1.06 -6.73 -2.13
CA TRP A 77 -0.21 -5.81 -2.87
C TRP A 77 -0.83 -4.43 -2.90
N MET A 78 -0.02 -3.43 -2.61
CA MET A 78 -0.33 -2.04 -2.91
C MET A 78 0.43 -1.64 -4.16
N ILE A 79 -0.25 -1.10 -5.16
CA ILE A 79 0.30 -0.79 -6.48
C ILE A 79 0.03 0.67 -6.81
N ASP A 80 1.07 1.44 -7.05
CA ASP A 80 0.98 2.81 -7.54
C ASP A 80 1.09 2.85 -9.07
N GLN A 81 0.18 3.58 -9.73
CA GLN A 81 0.15 3.60 -11.19
C GLN A 81 1.20 4.54 -11.78
N LEU A 82 1.41 5.70 -11.15
CA LEU A 82 2.21 6.78 -11.72
C LEU A 82 3.39 7.13 -10.82
N ASN A 83 4.58 7.18 -11.41
CA ASN A 83 5.76 7.75 -10.75
C ASN A 83 5.89 9.24 -11.03
N ASP A 84 6.91 9.87 -10.42
CA ASP A 84 7.19 11.29 -10.57
C ASP A 84 7.40 11.71 -12.03
N ASP A 85 8.20 10.95 -12.81
CA ASP A 85 8.49 11.27 -14.21
C ASP A 85 7.21 11.34 -15.04
N MET A 86 6.35 10.31 -14.93
CA MET A 86 5.05 10.26 -15.63
C MET A 86 4.15 11.43 -15.25
N LYS A 87 4.10 11.78 -13.95
CA LYS A 87 3.29 12.92 -13.47
C LYS A 87 3.78 14.26 -14.03
N THR A 88 5.08 14.37 -14.34
CA THR A 88 5.64 15.60 -14.93
C THR A 88 5.57 15.64 -16.46
N SER A 89 5.60 14.50 -17.14
CA SER A 89 5.63 14.42 -18.60
C SER A 89 4.25 14.38 -19.25
N GLU A 90 3.23 13.88 -18.53
CA GLU A 90 1.87 13.71 -19.04
C GLU A 90 0.98 14.95 -18.83
N SER A 91 -0.17 14.96 -19.50
CA SER A 91 -1.15 16.02 -19.34
C SER A 91 -1.81 15.98 -17.94
N LYS A 92 -2.24 17.14 -17.43
CA LYS A 92 -2.93 17.22 -16.13
C LYS A 92 -4.18 16.33 -16.07
N GLU A 93 -4.97 16.31 -17.13
CA GLU A 93 -6.18 15.49 -17.23
C GLU A 93 -5.87 14.00 -17.10
N TRP A 94 -4.79 13.56 -17.75
CA TRP A 94 -4.33 12.18 -17.67
C TRP A 94 -3.84 11.84 -16.26
N VAL A 95 -3.05 12.72 -15.65
CA VAL A 95 -2.59 12.54 -14.26
C VAL A 95 -3.78 12.50 -13.29
N GLU A 96 -4.78 13.36 -13.43
CA GLU A 96 -5.98 13.36 -12.59
C GLU A 96 -6.80 12.07 -12.72
N GLU A 97 -6.88 11.48 -13.91
CA GLU A 97 -7.61 10.24 -14.17
C GLU A 97 -6.88 9.01 -13.61
N TYR A 98 -5.57 8.92 -13.82
CA TYR A 98 -4.79 7.70 -13.61
C TYR A 98 -3.93 7.70 -12.34
N ASN A 99 -3.72 8.84 -11.67
CA ASN A 99 -2.98 8.89 -10.41
C ASN A 99 -3.75 8.16 -9.30
N THR A 100 -3.51 6.86 -9.21
CA THR A 100 -4.22 5.94 -8.33
C THR A 100 -3.24 4.98 -7.67
N CYS A 101 -3.54 4.67 -6.42
CA CYS A 101 -2.87 3.63 -5.65
C CYS A 101 -3.91 2.57 -5.28
N THR A 102 -3.68 1.32 -5.68
CA THR A 102 -4.63 0.22 -5.52
C THR A 102 -4.13 -0.82 -4.52
N LEU A 103 -4.98 -1.20 -3.55
CA LEU A 103 -4.74 -2.35 -2.67
C LEU A 103 -5.57 -3.56 -3.13
N CYS A 104 -4.90 -4.65 -3.47
CA CYS A 104 -5.53 -5.88 -3.99
C CYS A 104 -4.85 -7.15 -3.47
N TYR A 105 -5.48 -8.31 -3.69
CA TYR A 105 -4.79 -9.59 -3.55
C TYR A 105 -3.96 -9.89 -4.82
N PRO A 106 -2.86 -10.66 -4.72
CA PRO A 106 -2.08 -11.10 -5.88
C PRO A 106 -2.90 -11.87 -6.94
N SER A 107 -3.98 -12.50 -6.49
CA SER A 107 -4.99 -13.14 -7.33
C SER A 107 -6.38 -12.87 -6.72
N GLU A 108 -7.29 -12.30 -7.50
CA GLU A 108 -8.69 -12.15 -7.11
C GLU A 108 -9.43 -13.50 -7.29
N ARG A 109 -10.46 -13.72 -6.47
CA ARG A 109 -11.27 -14.95 -6.46
C ARG A 109 -12.63 -14.74 -7.12
#